data_AF-F4CVC8-F1
#
_entry.id   AF-F4CVC8-F1
#
_cell.length_a   1.000
_cell.length_b   1.000
_cell.length_c   1.000
_cell.angle_alpha   90.00
_cell.angle_beta   90.00
_cell.angle_gamma   90.00
#
_symmetry.space_group_name_H-M   'P 1'
#
loop_
_entity.id
_entity.type
_entity.pdbx_description
1 polymer ?
#
loop_
_entity_poly.entity_id
_entity_poly.type
_entity_poly.pdbx_seq_one_letter_code
_entity_poly.pdbx_strand_id
1 'polypeptide(L)' 'MTRLRALVPLLAAGVLAALAVLTVRSAGCDDPGRYELRGGAYELVGGCIAPGDVLVPHPTPTAPPDADAPAKS' A
#
# COMPACT_ATOMS: atom_id res chain seq x y z
N MET A 1 23.28 10.68 -41.73
CA MET A 1 23.50 9.51 -40.85
C MET A 1 23.64 9.85 -39.37
N THR A 2 23.95 11.10 -38.98
CA THR A 2 24.06 11.57 -37.58
C THR A 2 22.73 11.69 -36.83
N ARG A 3 21.63 12.04 -37.51
CA ARG A 3 20.30 12.15 -36.86
C ARG A 3 19.73 10.81 -36.36
N LEU A 4 19.95 9.71 -37.10
CA LEU A 4 19.52 8.37 -36.66
C LEU A 4 20.24 7.93 -35.39
N ARG A 5 21.55 8.22 -35.28
CA ARG A 5 22.35 7.84 -34.11
C ARG A 5 21.92 8.54 -32.82
N ALA A 6 21.28 9.71 -32.91
CA ALA A 6 20.73 10.43 -31.76
C ALA A 6 19.31 9.98 -31.38
N LEU A 7 18.54 9.44 -32.34
CA LEU A 7 17.15 8.99 -32.08
C LEU A 7 17.07 7.66 -31.34
N VAL A 8 18.01 6.74 -31.62
CA VAL A 8 18.05 5.42 -30.96
C VAL A 8 18.13 5.53 -29.43
N PRO A 9 19.05 6.30 -28.81
CA PRO A 9 19.11 6.42 -27.35
C PRO A 9 17.87 7.12 -26.77
N LEU A 10 17.29 8.10 -27.49
CA LEU A 10 16.04 8.76 -27.08
C LEU A 10 14.86 7.78 -27.05
N LEU A 11 14.74 6.92 -28.07
CA LEU A 11 13.72 5.88 -28.09
C LEU A 11 13.93 4.87 -26.97
N ALA A 12 15.17 4.41 -26.74
CA ALA A 12 15.48 3.50 -25.65
C ALA A 12 15.12 4.10 -24.28
N ALA A 13 15.46 5.37 -24.04
CA ALA A 13 15.09 6.08 -22.82
C ALA A 13 13.57 6.18 -22.65
N GLY A 14 12.84 6.50 -23.72
CA GLY A 14 11.38 6.54 -23.72
C GLY A 14 10.75 5.19 -23.38
N VAL A 15 11.27 4.09 -23.95
CA VAL A 15 10.82 2.73 -23.65
C VAL A 15 11.08 2.37 -22.18
N LEU A 16 12.29 2.64 -21.68
CA LEU A 16 12.63 2.36 -20.28
C LEU A 16 11.76 3.17 -19.31
N ALA A 17 11.46 4.43 -19.61
CA ALA A 17 10.58 5.26 -18.81
C ALA A 17 9.14 4.71 -18.80
N ALA A 18 8.61 4.28 -19.96
CA ALA A 18 7.30 3.68 -20.05
C ALA A 18 7.22 2.36 -19.25
N LEU A 19 8.25 1.52 -19.34
CA LEU A 19 8.35 0.29 -18.55
C LEU A 19 8.35 0.59 -17.05
N ALA A 20 9.11 1.58 -16.59
CA ALA A 20 9.12 1.98 -15.19
C ALA A 20 7.72 2.36 -14.68
N VAL A 21 6.98 3.18 -15.43
CA VAL A 21 5.60 3.55 -15.08
C VAL A 21 4.68 2.33 -15.02
N LEU A 22 4.77 1.44 -16.01
CA LEU A 22 3.97 0.20 -16.02
C LEU A 22 4.30 -0.69 -14.82
N THR A 23 5.57 -0.81 -14.45
CA THR A 23 5.97 -1.60 -13.27
C THR A 23 5.39 -1.05 -11.97
N VAL A 24 5.47 0.27 -11.77
CA VAL A 24 4.88 0.94 -10.59
C VAL A 24 3.38 0.70 -10.52
N ARG A 25 2.67 0.87 -11.64
CA ARG A 25 1.22 0.60 -11.70
C ARG A 25 0.87 -0.86 -11.42
N SER A 26 1.63 -1.79 -11.98
CA SER A 26 1.41 -3.23 -11.75
C SER A 26 1.69 -3.64 -10.30
N ALA A 27 2.58 -2.93 -9.62
CA ALA A 27 2.87 -3.12 -8.21
C ALA A 27 1.79 -2.49 -7.30
N GLY A 28 0.78 -1.82 -7.86
CA GLY A 28 -0.24 -1.08 -7.09
C GLY A 28 0.30 0.19 -6.44
N CYS A 29 1.46 0.67 -6.89
CA CYS A 29 2.15 1.79 -6.26
C CYS A 29 1.63 3.17 -6.64
N ASP A 30 0.76 3.26 -7.65
CA ASP A 30 0.04 4.49 -7.97
C ASP A 30 -1.36 4.55 -7.34
N ASP A 31 -1.88 3.44 -6.82
CA ASP A 31 -3.16 3.41 -6.08
C ASP A 31 -2.86 3.63 -4.58
N PRO A 32 -3.26 4.76 -3.99
CA PRO A 32 -3.10 4.95 -2.55
C PRO A 32 -3.88 3.86 -1.80
N GLY A 33 -3.22 3.21 -0.84
CA GLY A 33 -3.85 2.16 -0.03
C GLY A 33 -5.11 2.68 0.67
N ARG A 34 -6.18 1.88 0.67
CA ARG A 34 -7.47 2.22 1.30
C ARG A 34 -7.95 1.10 2.20
N TYR A 35 -8.64 1.45 3.28
CA TYR A 35 -9.27 0.47 4.16
C TYR A 35 -10.64 0.09 3.60
N GLU A 36 -10.85 -1.20 3.32
CA GLU A 36 -12.13 -1.77 2.92
C GLU A 36 -12.66 -2.69 4.02
N LEU A 37 -13.98 -2.67 4.25
CA LEU A 37 -14.62 -3.59 5.17
C LEU A 37 -14.84 -4.94 4.48
N ARG A 38 -14.12 -5.99 4.92
CA ARG A 38 -14.23 -7.36 4.41
C ARG A 38 -14.34 -8.34 5.58
N GLY A 39 -15.34 -9.23 5.52
CA GLY A 39 -15.51 -10.26 6.55
C GLY A 39 -15.70 -9.74 7.98
N GLY A 40 -16.14 -8.49 8.16
CA GLY A 40 -16.31 -7.88 9.48
C GLY A 40 -15.06 -7.21 10.06
N ALA A 41 -13.96 -7.15 9.32
CA ALA A 41 -12.75 -6.41 9.66
C ALA A 41 -12.41 -5.38 8.58
N TYR A 42 -11.68 -4.33 8.97
CA TYR A 42 -11.08 -3.41 8.00
C TYR A 42 -9.76 -4.01 7.50
N GLU A 43 -9.68 -4.27 6.20
CA GLU A 43 -8.46 -4.70 5.52
C GLU A 43 -7.87 -3.53 4.73
N LEU A 44 -6.55 -3.35 4.80
CA LEU A 44 -5.84 -2.41 3.94
C LEU A 44 -5.67 -3.08 2.57
N VAL A 45 -6.30 -2.51 1.55
CA VAL A 45 -6.27 -2.99 0.16
C VAL A 45 -5.53 -1.99 -0.71
N GLY A 46 -4.64 -2.49 -1.58
CA GLY A 46 -3.84 -1.67 -2.48
C GLY A 46 -2.63 -1.02 -1.80
N GLY A 47 -2.02 -0.04 -2.48
CA GLY A 47 -0.79 0.62 -2.04
C GLY A 47 0.47 -0.23 -2.19
N CYS A 48 1.64 0.43 -2.21
CA CYS A 48 2.95 -0.24 -2.17
C CYS A 48 3.29 -0.91 -0.82
N ILE A 49 2.41 -0.84 0.18
CA ILE A 49 2.75 -1.26 1.54
C ILE A 49 2.71 -2.78 1.60
N ALA A 50 3.84 -3.41 1.96
CA ALA A 50 3.87 -4.84 2.16
C ALA A 50 3.05 -5.21 3.41
N PRO A 51 2.39 -6.40 3.45
CA PRO A 51 1.59 -6.83 4.61
C PRO A 51 2.32 -6.81 5.96
N GLY A 52 3.67 -6.80 5.97
CA GLY A 52 4.49 -6.73 7.18
C GLY A 52 4.97 -5.33 7.59
N ASP A 53 4.81 -4.32 6.73
CA ASP A 53 5.19 -2.93 7.02
C ASP A 53 4.08 -2.17 7.77
N VAL A 54 2.88 -2.75 7.83
CA VAL A 54 1.77 -2.21 8.61
C VAL A 54 2.01 -2.54 10.08
N LEU A 55 2.38 -1.53 10.86
CA LEU A 55 2.34 -1.60 12.32
C LEU A 55 0.88 -1.72 12.76
N VAL A 56 0.36 -2.94 12.86
CA VAL A 56 -0.91 -3.21 13.52
C VAL A 56 -0.68 -2.97 15.02
N PRO A 57 -1.35 -1.98 15.64
CA PRO A 57 -1.31 -1.83 17.09
C PRO A 57 -1.75 -3.17 17.69
N HIS A 58 -0.89 -3.78 18.51
CA HIS A 58 -1.30 -4.99 19.23
C HIS A 58 -2.55 -4.64 20.04
N PRO A 59 -3.62 -5.46 20.01
CA PRO A 59 -4.78 -5.19 20.82
C PRO A 59 -4.29 -5.10 22.27
N THR A 60 -4.42 -3.91 22.86
CA THR A 60 -4.21 -3.74 24.30
C THR A 60 -5.12 -4.75 24.97
N PRO A 61 -4.60 -5.69 25.77
CA PRO A 61 -5.46 -6.64 26.47
C PRO A 61 -6.57 -5.85 27.17
N THR A 62 -7.82 -6.14 26.80
CA THR A 62 -8.96 -5.54 27.50
C THR A 62 -8.80 -5.92 28.95
N ALA A 63 -8.60 -4.92 29.82
CA ALA A 63 -8.56 -5.15 31.25
C ALA A 63 -9.83 -5.94 31.61
N PRO A 64 -9.73 -7.03 32.39
CA PRO A 64 -10.90 -7.77 32.81
C PRO A 64 -11.90 -6.78 33.44
N PRO A 65 -13.21 -6.95 33.20
CA PRO A 65 -14.20 -6.04 33.74
C PRO A 65 -13.98 -5.92 35.24
N ASP A 66 -13.79 -4.69 35.72
CA ASP A 66 -13.50 -4.39 37.12
C ASP A 66 -14.55 -5.09 37.99
N ALA A 67 -14.12 -6.11 38.73
CA ALA A 67 -14.99 -6.85 39.65
C ALA A 67 -15.47 -5.98 40.84
N ASP A 68 -14.97 -4.75 40.94
CA ASP A 68 -15.28 -3.77 41.97
C ASP A 68 -16.01 -2.52 41.43
N ALA A 69 -16.55 -2.53 40.20
CA ALA A 69 -17.43 -1.46 39.76
C ALA A 69 -18.69 -1.45 40.66
N PRO A 70 -18.96 -0.36 41.43
CA PRO A 70 -20.11 -0.33 42.31
C PRO A 70 -21.39 -0.41 41.49
N ALA A 71 -22.29 -1.32 41.87
CA ALA A 71 -23.60 -1.44 41.24
C ALA A 71 -24.28 -0.07 41.25
N LYS A 72 -24.56 0.46 40.06
CA LYS A 72 -25.35 1.67 39.91
C LYS A 72 -26.81 1.31 40.25
N SER A 73 -27.20 1.62 41.47
CA SER A 73 -28.58 1.64 41.96
C SER A 73 -29.39 2.78 41.32
#